data_AF-A0A396J866-F1
#
_entry.id   AF-A0A396J866-F1
#
_cell.length_a   1.000
_cell.length_b   1.000
_cell.length_c   1.000
_cell.angle_alpha   90.00
_cell.angle_beta   90.00
_cell.angle_gamma   90.00
#
_symmetry.space_group_name_H-M   'P 1'
#
loop_
_entity.id
_entity.type
_entity.pdbx_description
1 polymer ?
#
loop_
_entity_poly.entity_id
_entity_poly.type
_entity_poly.pdbx_seq_one_letter_code
_entity_poly.pdbx_strand_id
1 'polypeptide(L)'
;MRCLIKTVHEPSLVKIKNISFRNIRGTTTSPIAVDLKCSKLFPCKNVGLHNINLSLGAKKPTASKCANIKPIYSGSQKPPPCR
;
A
#
# COMPACT_ATOMS: atom_id res chain seq x y z
N MET A 1 -8.95 -8.50 38.96
CA MET A 1 -9.11 -7.43 37.95
C MET A 1 -8.34 -7.84 36.70
N ARG A 2 -9.03 -8.03 35.56
CA ARG A 2 -8.36 -8.34 34.28
C ARG A 2 -8.04 -7.02 33.58
N CYS A 3 -6.76 -6.70 33.45
CA CYS A 3 -6.32 -5.61 32.59
C CYS A 3 -6.47 -6.09 31.14
N LEU A 4 -7.55 -5.67 30.47
CA LEU A 4 -7.65 -5.81 29.03
C LEU A 4 -6.67 -4.80 28.45
N ILE A 5 -5.47 -5.25 28.11
CA ILE A 5 -4.53 -4.48 27.28
C ILE A 5 -5.14 -4.42 25.89
N LYS A 6 -6.17 -3.57 25.70
CA LYS A 6 -6.53 -3.12 24.35
C LYS A 6 -5.34 -2.27 23.93
N THR A 7 -4.49 -2.81 23.05
CA THR A 7 -3.66 -1.96 22.20
C THR A 7 -4.61 -1.20 21.30
N VAL A 8 -5.22 -0.13 21.82
CA VAL A 8 -5.96 0.80 21.00
C VAL A 8 -4.90 1.52 20.18
N HIS A 9 -4.58 0.94 19.03
CA HIS A 9 -3.78 1.62 18.04
C HIS A 9 -4.69 2.71 17.48
N GLU A 10 -4.67 3.86 18.16
CA GLU A 10 -5.49 5.00 17.79
C GLU A 10 -5.20 5.33 16.32
N PRO A 11 -6.24 5.42 15.49
CA PRO A 11 -6.07 5.71 14.07
C PRO A 11 -5.39 7.06 13.89
N SER A 12 -4.39 7.12 13.01
CA SER A 12 -3.68 8.38 12.73
C SER A 12 -4.66 9.50 12.38
N LEU A 13 -4.47 10.67 13.00
CA LEU A 13 -5.21 11.90 12.73
C LEU A 13 -4.65 12.68 11.53
N VAL A 14 -3.62 12.14 10.87
CA VAL A 14 -3.01 12.74 9.68
C VAL A 14 -3.71 12.23 8.43
N LYS A 15 -4.14 13.17 7.58
CA LYS A 15 -4.74 12.87 6.28
C LYS A 15 -3.74 13.17 5.16
N ILE A 16 -3.37 12.14 4.40
CA ILE A 16 -2.53 12.28 3.22
C ILE A 16 -3.39 12.20 1.95
N LYS A 17 -3.16 13.12 1.01
CA LYS A 17 -3.91 13.20 -0.26
C LYS A 17 -3.01 13.66 -1.41
N ASN A 18 -3.42 13.38 -2.65
CA ASN A 18 -2.74 13.82 -3.88
C ASN A 18 -1.29 13.33 -3.98
N ILE A 19 -1.08 12.02 -3.83
CA ILE A 19 0.23 11.37 -3.89
C ILE A 19 0.38 10.68 -5.25
N SER A 20 1.56 10.71 -5.85
CA SER A 20 1.84 9.96 -7.09
C SER A 20 3.15 9.19 -6.99
N PHE A 21 3.07 7.87 -7.16
CA PHE A 21 4.22 6.98 -7.29
C PHE A 21 4.41 6.65 -8.77
N ARG A 22 5.58 6.95 -9.33
CA ARG A 22 5.83 6.82 -10.78
C ARG A 22 7.14 6.10 -11.07
N ASN A 23 7.10 5.20 -12.06
CA ASN A 23 8.28 4.56 -12.67
C ASN A 23 9.18 3.79 -11.68
N ILE A 24 8.58 3.18 -10.65
CA ILE A 24 9.31 2.41 -9.64
C ILE A 24 9.59 1.01 -10.19
N ARG A 25 10.87 0.63 -10.28
CA ARG A 25 11.32 -0.64 -10.86
C ARG A 25 12.38 -1.29 -10.00
N GLY A 26 12.34 -2.62 -9.88
CA GLY A 26 13.38 -3.38 -9.19
C GLY A 26 12.88 -4.66 -8.54
N THR A 27 13.57 -5.07 -7.48
CA THR A 27 13.26 -6.30 -6.75
C THR A 27 12.95 -6.05 -5.28
N THR A 28 12.01 -6.82 -4.74
CA THR A 28 11.69 -6.82 -3.31
C THR A 28 12.25 -8.08 -2.65
N THR A 29 12.49 -8.02 -1.35
CA THR A 29 12.81 -9.18 -0.51
C THR A 29 11.56 -9.81 0.12
N SER A 30 10.45 -9.06 0.15
CA SER A 30 9.15 -9.51 0.66
C SER A 30 8.20 -9.91 -0.48
N PRO A 31 7.34 -10.93 -0.29
CA PRO A 31 6.26 -11.25 -1.23
C PRO A 31 5.25 -10.12 -1.44
N ILE A 32 5.05 -9.27 -0.42
CA ILE A 32 4.21 -8.07 -0.52
C ILE A 32 5.10 -6.93 -0.98
N ALA A 33 5.01 -6.59 -2.27
CA ALA A 33 5.85 -5.55 -2.86
C ALA A 33 5.26 -4.14 -2.71
N VAL A 34 3.94 -4.04 -2.55
CA VAL A 34 3.24 -2.78 -2.30
C VAL A 34 2.32 -2.97 -1.10
N ASP A 35 2.55 -2.22 -0.02
CA ASP A 35 1.70 -2.24 1.18
C ASP A 35 1.25 -0.81 1.51
N LEU A 36 0.02 -0.46 1.16
CA LEU A 36 -0.55 0.87 1.35
C LEU A 36 -1.64 0.81 2.43
N LYS A 37 -1.32 1.33 3.61
CA LYS A 37 -2.26 1.39 4.74
C LYS A 37 -2.51 2.83 5.16
N CYS A 38 -3.78 3.22 5.17
CA CYS A 38 -4.20 4.53 5.63
C CYS A 38 -5.07 4.42 6.87
N SER A 39 -5.23 5.54 7.58
CA SER A 39 -6.08 5.63 8.76
C SER A 39 -7.53 5.26 8.42
N LYS A 40 -8.20 4.55 9.32
CA LYS A 40 -9.63 4.25 9.19
C LYS A 40 -10.47 5.52 9.32
N LEU A 41 -10.07 6.46 10.17
CA LEU A 41 -10.77 7.74 10.35
C LEU A 41 -10.45 8.73 9.23
N PHE A 42 -9.19 8.74 8.78
CA PHE A 42 -8.71 9.65 7.74
C PHE A 42 -8.17 8.86 6.53
N PRO A 43 -9.05 8.25 5.71
CA PRO A 43 -8.62 7.47 4.55
C PRO A 43 -7.90 8.34 3.53
N CYS A 44 -6.94 7.73 2.82
CA CYS A 44 -6.17 8.41 1.79
C CYS A 44 -7.04 8.72 0.57
N LYS A 45 -6.77 9.86 -0.08
CA LYS A 45 -7.48 10.30 -1.29
C LYS A 45 -6.52 10.65 -2.43
N ASN A 46 -6.90 10.36 -3.66
CA ASN A 46 -6.13 10.67 -4.87
C ASN A 46 -4.68 10.17 -4.80
N VAL A 47 -4.50 8.88 -4.56
CA VAL A 47 -3.18 8.25 -4.59
C VAL A 47 -3.02 7.50 -5.91
N GLY A 48 -2.06 7.90 -6.73
CA GLY A 48 -1.80 7.31 -8.04
C GLY A 48 -0.58 6.39 -8.04
N LEU A 49 -0.70 5.23 -8.68
CA LEU A 49 0.38 4.31 -9.00
C LEU A 49 0.52 4.24 -10.53
N HIS A 50 1.65 4.65 -11.06
CA HIS A 50 1.91 4.69 -12.50
C HIS A 50 3.23 3.99 -12.83
N ASN A 51 3.18 2.98 -13.70
CA ASN A 51 4.36 2.21 -14.12
C ASN A 51 5.17 1.63 -12.94
N ILE A 52 4.55 0.76 -12.15
CA ILE A 52 5.20 0.05 -11.04
C ILE A 52 5.58 -1.35 -11.51
N ASN A 53 6.84 -1.74 -11.32
CA ASN A 53 7.36 -3.06 -11.66
C ASN A 53 8.34 -3.58 -10.60
N LEU A 54 7.81 -4.32 -9.63
CA LEU A 54 8.52 -4.88 -8.50
C LEU A 54 8.35 -6.41 -8.50
N SER A 55 9.45 -7.14 -8.47
CA SER A 55 9.44 -8.61 -8.41
C SER A 55 10.24 -9.17 -7.25
N LEU A 56 9.89 -10.35 -6.76
CA LEU A 56 10.63 -10.99 -5.68
C LEU A 56 11.84 -11.75 -6.25
N GLY A 57 13.05 -11.35 -5.85
CA GLY A 57 14.31 -11.97 -6.29
C GLY A 57 14.39 -12.19 -7.81
N ALA A 58 14.65 -13.44 -8.23
CA ALA A 58 14.69 -13.86 -9.64
C ALA A 58 13.31 -13.85 -10.33
N LYS A 59 12.67 -12.68 -10.40
CA LYS A 59 11.43 -12.37 -11.13
C LYS A 59 10.16 -13.08 -10.63
N LYS A 60 10.13 -13.60 -9.41
CA LYS A 60 8.94 -14.25 -8.84
C LYS A 60 7.76 -13.26 -8.69
N PRO A 61 6.51 -13.74 -8.76
CA PRO A 61 5.32 -12.91 -8.54
C PRO A 61 5.32 -12.27 -7.16
N THR A 62 4.70 -11.11 -7.08
CA THR A 62 4.53 -10.30 -5.85
C THR A 62 3.08 -9.86 -5.74
N ALA A 63 2.65 -9.52 -4.52
CA ALA A 63 1.31 -9.07 -4.23
C ALA A 63 1.27 -7.61 -3.73
N SER A 64 0.09 -7.00 -3.84
CA SER A 64 -0.22 -5.71 -3.24
C SER A 64 -1.21 -5.89 -2.09
N LYS A 65 -1.04 -5.12 -1.01
CA LYS A 65 -1.96 -5.04 0.12
C LYS A 65 -2.40 -3.59 0.31
N CYS A 66 -3.70 -3.38 0.45
CA CYS A 66 -4.27 -2.05 0.69
C CYS A 66 -5.23 -2.05 1.87
N ALA A 67 -5.27 -0.94 2.62
CA ALA A 67 -6.26 -0.69 3.67
C ALA A 67 -6.65 0.80 3.71
N ASN A 68 -7.95 1.09 3.68
CA ASN A 68 -8.53 2.44 3.74
C ASN A 68 -8.01 3.40 2.66
N ILE A 69 -7.77 2.87 1.46
CA ILE A 69 -7.26 3.59 0.30
C ILE A 69 -7.85 2.97 -0.97
N LYS A 70 -8.12 3.80 -1.97
CA LYS A 70 -8.49 3.38 -3.33
C LYS A 70 -7.50 4.00 -4.32
N PRO A 71 -6.37 3.32 -4.62
CA PRO A 71 -5.38 3.87 -5.52
C PRO A 71 -5.90 3.92 -6.96
N ILE A 72 -5.42 4.91 -7.72
CA ILE A 72 -5.65 5.04 -9.15
C ILE A 72 -4.45 4.40 -9.85
N TYR A 73 -4.71 3.36 -10.63
CA TYR A 73 -3.67 2.63 -11.35
C TYR A 73 -3.59 3.09 -12.80
N SER A 74 -2.37 3.15 -13.33
CA SER A 74 -2.12 3.51 -14.72
C SER A 74 -0.81 2.90 -15.24
N GLY A 75 -0.75 2.62 -16.54
CA GLY A 75 0.40 1.97 -17.17
C GLY A 75 0.71 0.58 -16.62
N SER A 76 1.99 0.18 -16.63
CA SER A 76 2.42 -1.15 -16.18
C SER A 76 2.23 -1.33 -14.67
N GLN A 77 1.64 -2.45 -14.24
CA GLN A 77 1.46 -2.78 -12.82
C GLN A 77 1.89 -4.22 -12.51
N LYS A 78 3.06 -4.34 -11.88
CA LYS A 78 3.57 -5.55 -11.22
C LYS A 78 4.12 -5.09 -9.86
N PRO A 79 3.59 -5.51 -8.70
CA PRO A 79 2.51 -6.47 -8.47
C PRO A 79 1.14 -6.06 -9.03
N PRO A 80 0.16 -6.99 -9.11
CA PRO A 80 -1.21 -6.67 -9.47
C PRO A 80 -1.85 -5.60 -8.56
N PRO A 81 -2.81 -4.81 -9.05
CA PRO A 81 -3.57 -3.86 -8.25
C PRO A 81 -4.21 -4.48 -7.00
N CYS A 82 -4.43 -3.66 -5.97
CA CYS A 82 -5.20 -4.07 -4.80
C CYS A 82 -6.64 -4.37 -5.20
N ARG A 83 -7.19 -5.45 -4.64
CA ARG A 83 -8.61 -5.80 -4.73
C ARG A 83 -9.42 -5.06 -3.68
#